data_AF-A0A2H9LYM8-F1
#
_entry.id   AF-A0A2H9LYM8-F1
#
_cell.length_a   1.000
_cell.length_b   1.000
_cell.length_c   1.000
_cell.angle_alpha   90.00
_cell.angle_beta   90.00
_cell.angle_gamma   90.00
#
_symmetry.space_group_name_H-M   'P 1'
#
loop_
_entity.id
_entity.type
_entity.pdbx_description
1 polymer ?
#
loop_
_entity_poly.entity_id
_entity_poly.type
_entity_poly.pdbx_seq_one_letter_code
_entity_poly.pdbx_strand_id
1 'polypeptide(L)' 'YAESKLKNERQAAGFAAKGLPTACLRYFNIYGPRQAPDSPYSAVIPRFIHTILSGRRITFYGDGKQTRDFVYVRD' A
#
# COMPACT_ATOMS: atom_id res chain seq x y z
N TYR A 1 -12.18 -3.72 2.25
CA TYR A 1 -10.87 -3.10 2.57
C TYR A 1 -11.02 -1.66 3.04
N ALA A 2 -11.58 -0.74 2.23
CA ALA A 2 -11.70 0.67 2.62
C ALA A 2 -12.55 0.89 3.89
N GLU A 3 -13.71 0.24 3.97
CA GLU A 3 -14.61 0.35 5.13
C GLU A 3 -13.95 -0.10 6.44
N SER A 4 -13.18 -1.18 6.42
CA SER A 4 -12.51 -1.66 7.63
C SER A 4 -11.42 -0.69 8.11
N LYS A 5 -10.72 0.01 7.20
CA LYS A 5 -9.77 1.07 7.58
C LYS A 5 -10.47 2.29 8.17
N LEU A 6 -11.61 2.69 7.61
CA LEU A 6 -12.45 3.75 8.19
C LEU A 6 -12.97 3.36 9.59
N LYS A 7 -13.38 2.10 9.77
CA LYS A 7 -13.79 1.58 11.08
C LYS A 7 -12.66 1.64 12.10
N ASN A 8 -11.43 1.31 11.70
CA ASN A 8 -10.25 1.41 12.58
C ASN A 8 -10.02 2.88 13.01
N GLU A 9 -10.12 3.84 12.10
CA GLU A 9 -9.99 5.27 12.44
C GLU A 9 -11.06 5.73 13.44
N ARG A 10 -12.32 5.30 13.24
CA ARG A 10 -13.41 5.58 14.19
C ARG A 10 -13.17 4.97 15.57
N GLN A 11 -12.65 3.75 15.62
CA GLN A 11 -12.29 3.10 16.87
C GLN A 11 -11.16 3.85 17.58
N ALA A 12 -10.10 4.23 16.86
CA ALA A 12 -8.99 5.03 17.39
C ALA A 12 -9.49 6.35 17.98
N ALA A 13 -10.36 7.08 17.25
CA ALA A 13 -10.98 8.31 17.75
C ALA A 13 -11.80 8.09 19.03
N GLY A 14 -12.53 6.96 19.12
CA GLY A 14 -13.28 6.59 20.32
C GLY A 14 -12.40 6.32 21.55
N PHE A 15 -11.20 5.79 21.37
CA PHE A 15 -10.22 5.63 22.45
C PHE A 15 -9.50 6.95 22.79
N ALA A 16 -9.22 7.79 21.77
CA ALA A 16 -8.68 9.14 21.98
C ALA A 16 -9.61 10.00 22.85
N ALA A 17 -10.92 9.94 22.62
CA ALA A 17 -11.93 10.61 23.44
C ALA A 17 -11.95 10.11 24.90
N LYS A 18 -11.39 8.93 25.19
CA LYS A 18 -11.26 8.35 26.54
C LYS A 18 -9.88 8.59 27.16
N GLY A 19 -9.04 9.42 26.53
CA GLY A 19 -7.72 9.79 27.05
C GLY A 19 -6.57 8.89 26.61
N LEU A 20 -6.79 7.92 25.73
CA LEU A 20 -5.69 7.13 25.14
C LEU A 20 -5.15 7.84 23.89
N PRO A 21 -3.90 8.34 23.86
CA PRO A 21 -3.36 8.98 22.66
C PRO A 21 -3.30 7.99 21.49
N THR A 22 -3.79 8.42 20.32
CA THR A 22 -3.77 7.60 19.09
C THR A 22 -3.31 8.42 17.89
N ALA A 23 -2.68 7.75 16.92
CA ALA A 23 -2.38 8.31 15.61
C ALA A 23 -2.87 7.35 14.51
N CYS A 24 -3.40 7.89 13.42
CA CYS A 24 -3.85 7.12 12.26
C CYS A 24 -2.94 7.41 11.06
N LEU A 25 -2.20 6.41 10.61
CA LEU A 25 -1.32 6.52 9.44
C LEU A 25 -2.05 5.98 8.19
N ARG A 26 -2.30 6.87 7.23
CA ARG A 26 -2.88 6.52 5.93
C ARG A 26 -1.75 6.29 4.94
N TYR A 27 -1.36 5.03 4.74
CA TYR A 27 -0.30 4.67 3.81
C TYR A 27 -0.77 4.72 2.35
N PHE A 28 0.05 5.33 1.49
CA PHE A 28 -0.17 5.44 0.05
C PHE A 28 0.92 4.68 -0.71
N ASN A 29 0.52 3.58 -1.37
CA ASN A 29 1.35 2.71 -2.24
C ASN A 29 2.81 2.55 -1.77
N ILE A 30 3.01 2.14 -0.52
CA ILE A 30 4.35 1.94 0.03
C ILE A 30 5.12 0.95 -0.84
N TYR A 31 6.41 1.21 -1.06
CA TYR A 31 7.33 0.27 -1.72
C TYR A 31 8.69 0.19 -1.03
N GLY A 32 9.41 -0.92 -1.24
CA GLY A 32 10.78 -1.08 -0.74
C GLY A 32 11.22 -2.53 -0.51
N PRO A 33 12.42 -2.73 0.07
CA PRO A 33 12.96 -4.05 0.36
C PRO A 33 12.02 -4.90 1.22
N ARG A 34 12.04 -6.22 0.99
CA ARG A 34 11.22 -7.24 1.69
C ARG A 34 9.72 -7.24 1.38
N GLN A 35 9.25 -6.43 0.42
CA GLN A 35 7.90 -6.62 -0.11
C GLN A 35 7.83 -7.88 -0.98
N ALA A 36 6.89 -8.77 -0.66
CA ALA A 36 6.67 -10.02 -1.38
C ALA A 36 6.20 -9.74 -2.83
N PRO A 37 6.97 -10.14 -3.87
CA PRO A 37 6.60 -9.90 -5.27
C PRO A 37 5.60 -10.93 -5.83
N ASP A 38 5.39 -12.04 -5.13
CA ASP A 38 4.61 -13.21 -5.52
C ASP A 38 3.18 -13.22 -4.97
N SER A 39 2.86 -12.36 -4.00
CA SER A 39 1.50 -12.23 -3.48
C SER A 39 0.53 -11.73 -4.55
N PRO A 40 -0.71 -12.28 -4.65
CA PRO A 40 -1.75 -11.74 -5.54
C PRO A 40 -2.17 -10.31 -5.18
N TYR A 41 -1.76 -9.82 -4.01
CA TYR A 41 -1.93 -8.43 -3.56
C TYR A 41 -0.61 -7.64 -3.56
N SER A 42 0.43 -8.15 -4.22
CA SER A 42 1.75 -7.49 -4.30
C SER A 42 1.60 -6.09 -4.90
N ALA A 43 2.31 -5.12 -4.32
CA ALA A 43 2.41 -3.79 -4.89
C ALA A 43 2.99 -3.85 -6.31
N VAL A 44 2.62 -2.88 -7.14
CA VAL A 44 3.00 -2.85 -8.56
C VAL A 44 4.52 -2.79 -8.77
N ILE A 45 5.26 -2.06 -7.93
CA ILE A 45 6.71 -1.89 -8.02
C ILE A 45 7.47 -3.23 -7.86
N PRO A 46 7.35 -3.99 -6.75
CA PRO A 46 8.06 -5.26 -6.62
C PRO A 46 7.64 -6.28 -7.69
N ARG A 47 6.37 -6.27 -8.11
CA ARG A 47 5.87 -7.13 -9.19
C ARG A 47 6.56 -6.82 -10.52
N PHE A 48 6.70 -5.53 -10.85
CA PHE A 48 7.36 -5.09 -12.08
C PHE A 48 8.84 -5.42 -12.07
N ILE A 49 9.55 -5.14 -10.97
CA ILE A 49 10.96 -5.50 -10.80
C ILE A 49 11.15 -7.00 -11.03
N HIS A 50 10.37 -7.85 -10.36
CA HIS A 50 10.45 -9.30 -10.53
C HIS A 50 10.14 -9.75 -11.98
N THR A 51 9.14 -9.14 -12.61
CA THR A 51 8.74 -9.45 -13.99
C THR A 51 9.84 -9.11 -14.99
N ILE A 52 10.47 -7.94 -14.84
CA ILE A 52 11.62 -7.52 -15.65
C ILE A 52 12.80 -8.46 -15.45
N LEU A 53 13.15 -8.75 -14.19
CA LEU A 53 14.28 -9.63 -13.85
C LEU A 53 14.09 -11.07 -14.34
N SER A 54 12.84 -11.52 -14.49
CA SER A 54 12.51 -12.83 -15.05
C SER A 54 12.36 -12.85 -16.58
N GLY A 55 12.68 -11.75 -17.26
CA GLY A 55 12.57 -11.63 -18.72
C GLY A 55 11.14 -11.71 -19.24
N ARG A 56 10.14 -11.46 -18.39
CA ARG A 56 8.72 -11.53 -18.73
C ARG A 56 8.18 -10.15 -19.11
N ARG A 57 7.14 -10.13 -19.93
CA ARG A 57 6.46 -8.89 -20.32
C ARG A 57 5.59 -8.36 -19.17
N ILE A 58 5.66 -7.06 -18.91
CA ILE A 58 4.79 -6.38 -17.94
C ILE A 58 3.36 -6.30 -18.50
N THR A 59 2.37 -6.51 -17.61
CA THR A 59 0.95 -6.29 -17.91
C THR A 59 0.51 -4.99 -17.28
N PHE A 60 -0.02 -4.08 -18.10
CA PHE A 60 -0.73 -2.90 -17.65
C PHE A 60 -2.24 -3.19 -17.63
N TYR A 61 -2.89 -2.85 -16.53
CA TYR A 61 -4.34 -2.87 -16.43
C TYR A 61 -4.85 -1.45 -16.65
N GLY A 62 -5.67 -1.25 -17.70
CA GLY A 62 -6.11 0.07 -18.15
C GLY A 62 -5.19 0.66 -19.23
N ASP A 63 -5.19 1.98 -19.34
CA ASP A 63 -4.44 2.73 -20.37
C ASP A 63 -3.02 3.15 -19.92
N GLY A 64 -2.65 2.86 -18.67
CA GLY A 64 -1.35 3.20 -18.10
C GLY A 64 -1.24 4.66 -17.64
N LYS A 65 -2.29 5.47 -17.75
CA LYS A 65 -2.28 6.88 -17.33
C LYS A 65 -2.67 7.07 -15.87
N GLN A 66 -3.03 6.00 -15.17
CA GLN A 66 -3.31 6.03 -13.74
C GLN A 66 -2.09 6.50 -12.96
N THR A 67 -2.29 7.51 -12.11
CA THR A 67 -1.26 8.01 -11.20
C THR A 67 -1.47 7.45 -9.79
N ARG A 68 -0.38 7.32 -9.04
CA ARG A 68 -0.36 6.87 -7.66
C ARG A 68 0.72 7.65 -6.92
N ASP A 69 0.48 7.93 -5.65
CA ASP A 69 1.50 8.44 -4.75
C ASP A 69 2.25 7.25 -4.13
N PHE A 70 3.56 7.19 -4.37
CA PHE A 70 4.44 6.10 -3.95
C PHE A 70 5.39 6.61 -2.88
N VAL A 71 5.34 5.98 -1.70
CA VAL A 71 6.17 6.35 -0.56
C VAL A 71 7.19 5.23 -0.30
N TYR A 72 8.46 5.57 -0.16
CA TYR A 72 9.48 4.57 0.15
C TYR A 72 9.39 4.17 1.62
N VAL A 73 9.63 2.90 1.93
CA VAL A 73 9.46 2.36 3.29
C VAL A 73 10.34 3.01 4.37
N ARG A 74 11.34 3.82 3.99
CA ARG A 74 12.22 4.54 4.93
C ARG A 74 12.01 6.06 4.94
N ASP A 75 11.02 6.55 4.21
CA ASP A 75 10.55 7.92 4.34
C ASP A 75 9.78 8.06 5.66
#